data_AF-A0A9D8CPV6-F1
#
_entry.id   AF-A0A9D8CPV6-F1
#
_cell.length_a   1.000
_cell.length_b   1.000
_cell.length_c   1.000
_cell.angle_alpha   90.00
_cell.angle_beta   90.00
_cell.angle_gamma   90.00
#
_symmetry.space_group_name_H-M   'P 1'
#
loop_
_entity.id
_entity.type
_entity.pdbx_description
1 polymer ?
#
loop_
_entity_poly.entity_id
_entity_poly.type
_entity_poly.pdbx_seq_one_letter_code
_entity_poly.pdbx_strand_id
1 'polypeptide(L)'
;MSRSTTIPCRNGRTTRRCRWNRAEERAMLAYMIVEIDTRDDALMAEYRKHVPAIIAKFGGKYLVRGGTTETIEGGWQPARVVVLEFADMAAARRFYHSDEYKPVLALRLKAGQSRGILVEGLAAS
;
A
#
# COMPACT_ATOMS: atom_id res chain seq x y z
N MET A 1 -45.47 0.46 38.03
CA MET A 1 -44.31 -0.07 37.26
C MET A 1 -43.71 1.10 36.47
N SER A 2 -42.41 1.22 36.16
CA SER A 2 -41.24 0.40 36.52
C SER A 2 -40.19 1.29 37.22
N ARG A 3 -39.33 0.73 38.08
CA ARG A 3 -38.42 1.53 38.92
C ARG A 3 -37.13 1.86 38.15
N SER A 4 -36.75 3.13 38.14
CA SER A 4 -35.35 3.52 37.94
C SER A 4 -34.51 2.82 39.03
N THR A 5 -33.40 2.19 38.65
CA THR A 5 -32.48 1.56 39.61
C THR A 5 -31.05 1.73 39.14
N THR A 6 -30.44 2.82 39.61
CA THR A 6 -28.99 3.02 39.61
C THR A 6 -28.33 1.88 40.38
N ILE A 7 -27.42 1.13 39.75
CA ILE A 7 -26.66 0.06 40.40
C ILE A 7 -25.31 0.64 40.87
N PRO A 8 -24.99 0.65 42.18
CA PRO A 8 -23.73 1.21 42.68
C PRO A 8 -22.57 0.21 42.59
N CYS A 9 -21.39 0.71 42.22
CA CYS A 9 -20.15 -0.08 42.21
C CYS A 9 -19.70 -0.44 43.64
N ARG A 10 -19.92 -1.69 44.06
CA ARG A 10 -19.47 -2.21 45.36
C ARG A 10 -18.12 -2.93 45.24
N ASN A 11 -17.04 -2.18 45.37
CA ASN A 11 -15.82 -2.53 46.15
C ASN A 11 -14.64 -1.63 45.74
N GLY A 12 -14.23 -0.72 46.64
CA GLY A 12 -13.09 0.17 46.42
C GLY A 12 -11.74 -0.56 46.49
N ARG A 13 -11.26 -1.06 45.35
CA ARG A 13 -9.83 -1.36 45.14
C ARG A 13 -9.38 -0.76 43.83
N THR A 14 -8.48 0.21 43.95
CA THR A 14 -7.73 0.79 42.83
C THR A 14 -6.86 -0.29 42.17
N THR A 15 -7.11 -0.60 40.90
CA THR A 15 -6.06 -0.96 39.94
C THR A 15 -6.58 -1.01 38.51
N ARG A 16 -5.73 -0.54 37.60
CA ARG A 16 -5.87 -0.51 36.14
C ARG A 16 -6.37 -1.83 35.55
N ARG A 17 -7.60 -1.90 35.02
CA ARG A 17 -7.96 -2.85 33.93
C ARG A 17 -9.30 -2.55 33.25
N CYS A 18 -9.32 -1.51 32.42
CA CYS A 18 -10.16 -1.49 31.23
C CYS A 18 -9.24 -1.67 30.01
N ARG A 19 -8.69 -2.89 29.86
CA ARG A 19 -7.89 -3.29 28.68
C ARG A 19 -8.85 -3.60 27.52
N TRP A 20 -9.59 -2.58 27.09
CA TRP A 20 -10.46 -2.61 25.92
C TRP A 20 -9.68 -2.24 24.66
N ASN A 21 -8.67 -3.06 24.37
CA ASN A 21 -8.54 -3.77 23.11
C ASN A 21 -7.39 -4.77 23.27
N ARG A 22 -7.45 -5.81 22.44
CA ARG A 22 -6.42 -6.85 22.31
C ARG A 22 -5.82 -6.84 20.89
N ALA A 23 -6.17 -5.79 20.15
CA ALA A 23 -5.81 -5.50 18.80
C ALA A 23 -5.42 -4.01 18.80
N GLU A 24 -4.15 -3.63 18.77
CA GLU A 24 -2.93 -4.45 18.63
C GLU A 24 -2.87 -5.30 17.32
N GLU A 25 -3.83 -5.17 16.38
CA GLU A 25 -3.67 -5.73 15.03
C GLU A 25 -2.75 -4.78 14.27
N ARG A 26 -1.44 -4.95 14.52
CA ARG A 26 -0.39 -4.05 14.04
C ARG A 26 -0.51 -3.95 12.52
N ALA A 27 -0.94 -2.79 12.02
CA ALA A 27 -1.24 -2.59 10.61
C ALA A 27 0.00 -2.90 9.77
N MET A 28 -0.07 -4.02 9.04
CA MET A 28 0.96 -4.44 8.10
C MET A 28 0.81 -3.60 6.83
N LEU A 29 1.67 -2.59 6.66
CA LEU A 29 1.74 -1.83 5.40
C LEU A 29 2.01 -2.80 4.25
N ALA A 30 1.59 -2.45 3.03
CA ALA A 30 1.90 -3.24 1.84
C ALA A 30 2.73 -2.44 0.85
N TYR A 31 3.71 -3.10 0.25
CA TYR A 31 4.60 -2.52 -0.73
C TYR A 31 4.34 -3.13 -2.11
N MET A 32 4.03 -2.29 -3.09
CA MET A 32 4.06 -2.68 -4.50
C MET A 32 5.41 -2.29 -5.08
N ILE A 33 6.22 -3.28 -5.44
CA ILE A 33 7.53 -3.10 -6.07
C ILE A 33 7.37 -3.43 -7.54
N VAL A 34 7.76 -2.52 -8.43
CA VAL A 34 7.63 -2.67 -9.89
C VAL A 34 8.93 -2.25 -10.57
N GLU A 35 9.50 -3.14 -11.37
CA GLU A 35 10.52 -2.79 -12.36
C GLU A 35 9.87 -2.49 -13.72
N ILE A 36 10.40 -1.50 -14.44
CA ILE A 36 9.87 -1.06 -15.74
C ILE A 36 11.02 -0.85 -16.72
N ASP A 37 11.09 -1.70 -17.75
CA ASP A 37 11.84 -1.51 -18.99
C ASP A 37 10.96 -0.74 -19.97
N THR A 38 11.36 0.49 -20.34
CA THR A 38 10.56 1.35 -21.24
C THR A 38 11.08 1.23 -22.67
N ARG A 39 10.18 0.96 -23.62
CA ARG A 39 10.49 0.81 -25.05
C ARG A 39 9.81 1.86 -25.93
N ASP A 40 8.71 2.42 -25.44
CA ASP A 40 8.01 3.55 -26.03
C ASP A 40 7.83 4.63 -24.95
N ASP A 41 8.67 5.67 -25.03
CA ASP A 41 8.63 6.79 -24.08
C ASP A 41 7.38 7.66 -24.22
N ALA A 42 6.72 7.69 -25.38
CA ALA A 42 5.51 8.49 -25.58
C ALA A 42 4.31 7.86 -24.86
N LEU A 43 4.09 6.55 -25.04
CA LEU A 43 3.09 5.79 -24.28
C LEU A 43 3.40 5.79 -22.78
N MET A 44 4.68 5.70 -22.40
CA MET A 44 5.09 5.74 -20.99
C MET A 44 4.91 7.14 -20.38
N ALA A 45 5.11 8.21 -21.15
CA ALA A 45 4.81 9.58 -20.73
C ALA A 45 3.31 9.78 -20.51
N GLU A 46 2.46 9.23 -21.38
CA GLU A 46 1.00 9.26 -21.20
C GLU A 46 0.57 8.51 -19.93
N TYR A 47 1.06 7.28 -19.73
CA TYR A 47 0.88 6.54 -18.48
C TYR A 47 1.26 7.36 -17.23
N ARG A 48 2.39 8.06 -17.27
CA ARG A 48 2.92 8.88 -16.16
C ARG A 48 2.03 10.08 -15.80
N LYS A 49 1.14 10.55 -16.68
CA LYS A 49 0.17 11.63 -16.40
C LYS A 49 -0.99 11.15 -15.53
N HIS A 50 -1.58 10.00 -15.86
CA HIS A 50 -2.80 9.49 -15.22
C HIS A 50 -2.52 8.77 -13.90
N VAL A 51 -1.45 7.97 -13.85
CA VAL A 51 -1.23 7.04 -12.72
C VAL A 51 -1.08 7.70 -11.32
N PRO A 52 -0.48 8.89 -11.13
CA PRO A 52 -0.27 9.43 -9.78
C PRO A 52 -1.58 9.79 -9.06
N ALA A 53 -2.55 10.34 -9.81
CA ALA A 53 -3.86 10.70 -9.25
C ALA A 53 -4.65 9.46 -8.80
N ILE A 54 -4.60 8.39 -9.60
CA ILE A 54 -5.25 7.12 -9.25
C ILE A 54 -4.58 6.51 -8.01
N ILE A 55 -3.24 6.45 -7.96
CA ILE A 55 -2.51 5.93 -6.78
C ILE A 55 -2.92 6.69 -5.50
N ALA A 56 -2.95 8.02 -5.55
CA ALA A 56 -3.36 8.85 -4.42
C ALA A 56 -4.81 8.58 -3.97
N LYS A 57 -5.74 8.38 -4.92
CA LYS A 57 -7.15 8.03 -4.64
C LYS A 57 -7.30 6.72 -3.86
N PHE A 58 -6.43 5.74 -4.11
CA PHE A 58 -6.40 4.47 -3.39
C PHE A 58 -5.52 4.50 -2.12
N GLY A 59 -5.07 5.68 -1.68
CA GLY A 59 -4.23 5.84 -0.49
C GLY A 59 -2.79 5.37 -0.67
N GLY A 60 -2.33 5.16 -1.90
CA GLY A 60 -0.96 4.77 -2.20
C GLY A 60 -0.01 5.98 -2.14
N LYS A 61 1.22 5.74 -1.67
CA LYS A 61 2.29 6.75 -1.59
C LYS A 61 3.52 6.27 -2.38
N TYR A 62 4.21 7.18 -3.08
CA TYR A 62 5.50 6.87 -3.69
C TYR A 62 6.61 6.88 -2.63
N LEU A 63 7.34 5.77 -2.48
CA LEU A 63 8.60 5.72 -1.75
C LEU A 63 9.80 5.80 -2.70
N VAL A 64 9.71 5.14 -3.86
CA VAL A 64 10.74 5.17 -4.92
C VAL A 64 10.04 5.38 -6.26
N ARG A 65 10.60 6.22 -7.15
CA ARG A 65 10.02 6.52 -8.47
C ARG A 65 11.07 6.57 -9.60
N GLY A 66 12.05 5.67 -9.56
CA GLY A 66 13.16 5.61 -10.52
C GLY A 66 14.30 6.57 -10.19
N GLY A 67 14.79 6.52 -8.95
CA GLY A 67 16.07 7.12 -8.60
C GLY A 67 17.25 6.23 -9.01
N THR A 68 18.47 6.69 -8.73
CA THR A 68 19.70 5.91 -8.92
C THR A 68 19.57 4.53 -8.29
N THR A 69 19.91 3.48 -9.04
CA THR A 69 19.81 2.09 -8.60
C THR A 69 21.18 1.43 -8.79
N GLU A 70 21.63 0.68 -7.78
CA GLU A 70 22.90 -0.02 -7.76
C GLU A 70 22.64 -1.52 -7.53
N THR A 71 23.23 -2.38 -8.37
CA THR A 71 23.15 -3.83 -8.23
C THR A 71 24.20 -4.30 -7.23
N ILE A 72 23.80 -4.60 -6.00
CA ILE A 72 24.70 -5.12 -4.97
C ILE A 72 24.99 -6.62 -5.13
N GLU A 73 24.01 -7.42 -5.57
CA GLU A 73 24.10 -8.88 -5.65
C GLU A 73 23.22 -9.43 -6.79
N GLY A 74 23.44 -10.69 -7.19
CA GLY A 74 22.53 -11.47 -8.04
C GLY A 74 22.40 -11.02 -9.51
N GLY A 75 23.15 -10.01 -9.95
CA GLY A 75 23.16 -9.53 -11.35
C GLY A 75 21.87 -8.82 -11.79
N TRP A 76 20.93 -8.55 -10.88
CA TRP A 76 19.66 -7.89 -11.17
C TRP A 76 19.87 -6.41 -11.51
N GLN A 77 19.66 -6.05 -12.77
CA GLN A 77 19.89 -4.71 -13.33
C GLN A 77 18.57 -4.11 -13.87
N PRO A 78 17.65 -3.65 -13.00
CA PRO A 78 16.39 -3.06 -13.44
C PRO A 78 16.60 -1.66 -14.03
N ALA A 79 16.08 -1.41 -15.23
CA ALA A 79 16.18 -0.09 -15.89
C ALA A 79 15.49 1.04 -15.10
N ARG A 80 14.42 0.72 -14.36
CA ARG A 80 13.73 1.64 -13.44
C ARG A 80 12.97 0.87 -12.38
N VAL A 81 13.16 1.24 -11.10
CA VAL A 81 12.38 0.69 -9.98
C VAL A 81 11.37 1.72 -9.45
N VAL A 82 10.16 1.27 -9.14
CA VAL A 82 9.12 2.03 -8.45
C VAL A 82 8.66 1.24 -7.23
N VAL A 83 8.55 1.92 -6.07
CA VAL A 83 8.02 1.33 -4.83
C VAL A 83 6.89 2.21 -4.34
N LEU A 84 5.72 1.59 -4.13
CA LEU A 84 4.53 2.23 -3.57
C LEU A 84 4.21 1.62 -2.20
N GLU A 85 3.90 2.46 -1.22
CA GLU A 85 3.33 2.05 0.07
C GLU A 85 1.80 2.16 0.02
N PHE A 86 1.10 1.18 0.59
CA PHE A 86 -0.33 1.18 0.86
C PHE A 86 -0.59 0.81 2.33
N ALA A 87 -1.76 1.19 2.85
CA ALA A 87 -2.16 0.91 4.23
C ALA A 87 -2.17 -0.59 4.59
N ASP A 88 -2.53 -1.45 3.63
CA ASP A 88 -2.59 -2.91 3.79
C ASP A 88 -2.56 -3.62 2.42
N MET A 89 -2.37 -4.95 2.43
CA MET A 89 -2.31 -5.78 1.22
C MET A 89 -3.63 -5.81 0.42
N ALA A 90 -4.77 -5.58 1.06
CA ALA A 90 -6.06 -5.46 0.37
C ALA A 90 -6.21 -4.09 -0.31
N ALA A 91 -5.68 -3.00 0.24
CA ALA A 91 -5.62 -1.68 -0.40
C ALA A 91 -4.78 -1.72 -1.68
N ALA A 92 -3.59 -2.35 -1.61
CA ALA A 92 -2.72 -2.52 -2.78
C ALA A 92 -3.39 -3.37 -3.89
N ARG A 93 -4.12 -4.44 -3.51
CA ARG A 93 -4.94 -5.24 -4.46
C ARG A 93 -6.12 -4.45 -5.02
N ARG A 94 -6.85 -3.69 -4.20
CA ARG A 94 -7.97 -2.82 -4.66
C ARG A 94 -7.49 -1.83 -5.71
N PHE A 95 -6.34 -1.19 -5.51
CA PHE A 95 -5.71 -0.34 -6.51
C PHE A 95 -5.40 -1.11 -7.81
N TYR A 96 -4.63 -2.21 -7.72
CA TYR A 96 -4.15 -2.94 -8.89
C TYR A 96 -5.27 -3.53 -9.77
N HIS A 97 -6.36 -3.98 -9.14
CA HIS A 97 -7.51 -4.57 -9.84
C HIS A 97 -8.66 -3.58 -10.11
N SER A 98 -8.48 -2.29 -9.80
CA SER A 98 -9.52 -1.27 -10.04
C SER A 98 -9.79 -1.03 -11.53
N ASP A 99 -11.04 -0.77 -11.88
CA ASP A 99 -11.43 -0.44 -13.25
C ASP A 99 -10.83 0.89 -13.73
N GLU A 100 -10.48 1.79 -12.81
CA GLU A 100 -9.76 3.03 -13.09
C GLU A 100 -8.29 2.76 -13.47
N TYR A 101 -7.63 1.79 -12.82
CA TYR A 101 -6.23 1.48 -13.13
C TYR A 101 -6.05 0.56 -14.34
N LYS A 102 -6.98 -0.37 -14.62
CA LYS A 102 -6.92 -1.29 -15.78
C LYS A 102 -6.54 -0.63 -17.12
N PRO A 103 -7.19 0.46 -17.59
CA PRO A 103 -6.81 1.10 -18.86
C PRO A 103 -5.42 1.75 -18.81
N VAL A 104 -5.04 2.31 -17.65
CA VAL A 104 -3.72 2.93 -17.44
C VAL A 104 -2.61 1.87 -17.38
N LEU A 105 -2.87 0.72 -16.76
CA LEU A 105 -1.99 -0.46 -16.79
C LEU A 105 -1.79 -0.97 -18.21
N ALA A 106 -2.84 -1.00 -19.04
CA ALA A 106 -2.73 -1.40 -20.45
C ALA A 106 -1.80 -0.48 -21.27
N LEU A 107 -1.73 0.83 -20.96
CA LEU A 107 -0.72 1.72 -21.55
C LEU A 107 0.69 1.30 -21.13
N ARG A 108 0.93 1.04 -19.84
CA ARG A 108 2.24 0.60 -19.32
C ARG A 108 2.73 -0.69 -19.97
N LEU A 109 1.84 -1.67 -20.15
CA LEU A 109 2.15 -2.97 -20.74
C LEU A 109 2.36 -2.93 -22.28
N LYS A 110 1.85 -1.89 -22.95
CA LYS A 110 2.19 -1.60 -24.35
C LYS A 110 3.50 -0.84 -24.49
N ALA A 111 3.78 0.05 -23.53
CA ALA A 111 4.94 0.94 -23.55
C ALA A 111 6.28 0.25 -23.25
N GLY A 112 6.29 -1.02 -22.87
CA GLY A 112 7.50 -1.78 -22.54
C GLY A 112 7.21 -3.03 -21.73
N GLN A 113 8.24 -3.55 -21.05
CA GLN A 113 8.12 -4.70 -20.16
C GLN A 113 8.13 -4.24 -18.70
N SER A 114 7.31 -4.86 -17.85
CA SER A 114 7.32 -4.60 -16.41
C SER A 114 7.10 -5.88 -15.64
N ARG A 115 7.89 -6.10 -14.59
CA ARG A 115 7.60 -7.11 -13.56
C ARG A 115 7.26 -6.39 -12.27
N GLY A 116 6.46 -7.03 -11.42
CA GLY A 116 6.14 -6.44 -10.13
C GLY A 116 5.52 -7.44 -9.18
N ILE A 117 5.65 -7.13 -7.89
CA ILE A 117 5.20 -7.95 -6.77
C ILE A 117 4.48 -7.09 -5.73
N LEU A 118 3.57 -7.71 -4.99
CA LEU A 118 3.02 -7.18 -3.75
C LEU A 118 3.69 -7.91 -2.60
N VAL A 119 4.25 -7.16 -1.65
CA VAL A 119 4.95 -7.67 -0.48
C VAL A 119 4.33 -7.05 0.76
N GLU A 120 4.04 -7.88 1.75
CA GLU A 120 3.59 -7.39 3.06
C GLU A 120 4.79 -6.88 3.86
N GLY A 121 4.65 -5.68 4.44
CA GLY A 121 5.65 -5.05 5.26
C GLY A 121 5.72 -5.62 6.67
N LEU A 122 6.71 -5.20 7.44
CA LEU A 122 6.74 -5.49 8.87
C LEU A 122 5.66 -4.68 9.59
N ALA A 123 5.04 -5.31 10.58
CA ALA A 123 4.14 -4.65 11.51
C ALA A 123 4.85 -3.50 12.22
N ALA A 124 4.16 -2.37 12.41
CA ALA A 124 4.68 -1.24 13.18
C ALA A 124 5.08 -1.68 14.60
N SER A 125 6.31 -1.36 15.02
CA SER A 125 6.91 -1.71 16.32
C SER A 125 6.50 -0.74 17.41
#